data_AF-A0A7L4RM33-F1
#
_entry.id   AF-A0A7L4RM33-F1
#
_cell.length_a   1.000
_cell.length_b   1.000
_cell.length_c   1.000
_cell.angle_alpha   90.00
_cell.angle_beta   90.00
_cell.angle_gamma   90.00
#
_symmetry.space_group_name_H-M   'P 1'
#
loop_
_entity.id
_entity.type
_entity.pdbx_description
1 polymer ?
#
loop_
_entity_poly.entity_id
_entity_poly.type
_entity_poly.pdbx_seq_one_letter_code
_entity_poly.pdbx_strand_id
1 'polypeptide(L)' 'MQFAADFHIHSKYSRATSPGMDVESIAKYAKIKGIQLVGTGDFTHPLWLKELKEKLRPLGNGLFDYDGTFFMLT' A
#
# COMPACT_ATOMS: atom_id res chain seq x y z
N MET A 1 0.13 21.14 2.48
CA MET A 1 -0.37 19.96 3.19
C MET A 1 0.83 19.08 3.53
N GLN A 2 0.92 18.55 4.74
CA GLN A 2 2.02 17.69 5.17
C GLN A 2 1.51 16.25 5.29
N PHE A 3 2.34 15.29 4.89
CA PHE A 3 2.07 13.86 5.03
C PHE A 3 3.22 13.21 5.81
N ALA A 4 2.89 12.30 6.72
CA ALA A 4 3.79 11.24 7.11
C ALA A 4 3.68 10.13 6.06
N ALA A 5 4.82 9.72 5.51
CA ALA A 5 4.89 8.74 4.44
C ALA A 5 5.93 7.66 4.72
N ASP A 6 5.65 6.44 4.25
CA ASP A 6 6.57 5.31 4.28
C ASP A 6 6.61 4.66 2.90
N PHE A 7 7.75 4.76 2.21
CA PHE A 7 7.88 4.37 0.81
C PHE A 7 8.58 3.03 0.60
N HIS A 8 8.95 2.32 1.67
CA HIS A 8 9.60 1.03 1.54
C HIS A 8 9.00 0.03 2.52
N ILE A 9 8.07 -0.76 2.00
CA ILE A 9 7.51 -1.93 2.67
C ILE A 9 7.63 -3.14 1.76
N HIS A 10 7.29 -4.30 2.29
CA HIS A 10 7.15 -5.52 1.53
C HIS A 10 5.73 -6.07 1.63
N SER A 11 5.25 -6.65 0.54
CA SER A 11 3.98 -7.38 0.45
C SER A 11 4.09 -8.76 1.09
N LYS A 12 2.95 -9.44 1.27
CA LYS A 12 2.90 -10.85 1.71
C LYS A 12 3.62 -11.85 0.79
N TYR A 13 4.03 -11.42 -0.41
CA TYR A 13 4.76 -12.26 -1.37
C TYR A 13 6.28 -12.21 -1.20
N SER A 14 6.78 -11.25 -0.41
CA SER A 14 8.19 -11.21 -0.04
C SER A 14 8.55 -12.30 0.95
N ARG A 15 9.80 -12.77 0.90
CA ARG A 15 10.32 -13.76 1.85
C ARG A 15 10.37 -13.17 3.25
N ALA A 16 10.13 -14.01 4.25
CA ALA A 16 10.17 -13.64 5.68
C ALA A 16 9.28 -12.43 6.04
N THR A 17 8.22 -12.20 5.27
CA THR A 17 7.23 -11.14 5.50
C THR A 17 5.93 -11.75 6.03
N SER A 18 5.18 -11.01 6.85
CA SER A 18 3.90 -11.48 7.39
C SER A 18 2.90 -11.80 6.26
N PRO A 19 2.15 -12.92 6.33
CA PRO A 19 1.06 -13.20 5.40
C PRO A 19 -0.03 -12.10 5.37
N GLY A 20 -0.12 -11.32 6.45
CA GLY A 20 -1.03 -10.18 6.57
C GLY A 20 -0.48 -8.87 6.00
N MET A 21 0.61 -8.87 5.23
CA MET A 21 1.01 -7.69 4.45
C MET A 21 0.17 -7.60 3.16
N ASP A 22 -1.13 -7.47 3.34
CA ASP A 22 -2.14 -7.18 2.31
C ASP A 22 -2.62 -5.73 2.38
N VAL A 23 -3.36 -5.27 1.36
CA VAL A 23 -3.79 -3.86 1.24
C VAL A 23 -4.59 -3.42 2.47
N GLU A 24 -5.50 -4.25 2.95
CA GLU A 24 -6.38 -3.99 4.08
C GLU A 24 -5.60 -3.77 5.37
N SER A 25 -4.69 -4.69 5.67
CA SER A 25 -3.89 -4.62 6.89
C SER A 25 -2.91 -3.46 6.83
N ILE A 26 -2.26 -3.24 5.67
CA ILE A 26 -1.36 -2.09 5.48
C ILE A 26 -2.12 -0.79 5.73
N ALA A 27 -3.30 -0.61 5.13
CA ALA A 27 -4.10 0.60 5.31
C ALA A 27 -4.56 0.77 6.77
N LYS A 28 -5.04 -0.30 7.41
CA LYS A 28 -5.46 -0.29 8.82
C LYS A 28 -4.32 0.15 9.75
N TYR A 29 -3.14 -0.46 9.62
CA TYR A 29 -2.01 -0.14 10.49
C TYR A 29 -1.34 1.19 10.15
N ALA A 30 -1.36 1.61 8.88
CA ALA A 30 -0.93 2.95 8.49
C ALA A 30 -1.74 4.04 9.21
N LYS A 31 -3.08 3.90 9.27
CA LYS A 31 -3.96 4.80 10.04
C LYS A 31 -3.61 4.82 11.52
N ILE A 32 -3.45 3.65 12.14
CA ILE A 32 -3.08 3.54 13.56
C ILE A 32 -1.75 4.24 13.83
N LYS A 33 -0.78 4.10 12.92
CA LYS A 33 0.54 4.72 13.01
C LYS A 33 0.55 6.21 12.62
N GLY A 34 -0.53 6.73 12.04
CA GLY A 34 -0.62 8.10 11.56
C GLY A 34 0.11 8.35 10.23
N ILE A 35 0.35 7.31 9.43
CA ILE A 35 0.94 7.40 8.09
C ILE A 35 -0.20 7.56 7.08
N GLN A 36 -0.19 8.65 6.31
CA GLN A 36 -1.24 8.94 5.33
C GLN A 36 -0.90 8.45 3.92
N LEU A 37 0.39 8.30 3.59
CA LEU A 37 0.85 7.86 2.27
C LEU A 37 1.82 6.68 2.39
N VAL A 38 1.53 5.59 1.69
CA VAL A 38 2.31 4.36 1.74
C VAL A 38 2.77 3.97 0.34
N GLY A 39 4.06 3.64 0.18
CA GLY A 39 4.55 2.96 -1.01
C GLY A 39 4.03 1.53 -1.04
N THR A 40 3.53 1.03 -2.17
CA THR A 40 2.95 -0.32 -2.21
C THR A 40 3.98 -1.40 -1.95
N GLY A 41 5.26 -1.16 -2.26
CA GLY A 41 6.32 -2.16 -2.30
C GLY A 41 6.03 -3.27 -3.31
N ASP A 42 7.06 -3.99 -3.75
CA ASP A 42 6.95 -5.23 -4.55
C ASP A 42 6.00 -5.17 -5.76
N PHE A 43 5.65 -4.00 -6.32
CA PHE A 43 4.51 -3.86 -7.24
C PHE A 43 4.71 -4.60 -8.57
N THR A 44 5.94 -5.00 -8.88
CA THR A 44 6.28 -5.83 -10.03
C THR A 44 5.93 -7.31 -9.83
N HIS A 45 5.61 -7.74 -8.61
CA HIS A 45 5.13 -9.10 -8.34
C HIS A 45 3.71 -9.29 -8.91
N PRO A 46 3.46 -10.29 -9.78
CA PRO A 46 2.22 -10.36 -10.57
C PRO A 46 0.96 -10.54 -9.73
N LEU A 47 1.02 -11.33 -8.65
CA LEU A 47 -0.12 -11.52 -7.75
C LEU A 47 -0.35 -10.30 -6.86
N TRP A 48 0.72 -9.58 -6.51
CA TRP A 48 0.58 -8.35 -5.73
C TRP A 48 -0.04 -7.26 -6.58
N LEU A 49 0.45 -7.08 -7.81
CA LEU A 49 -0.11 -6.14 -8.76
C LEU A 49 -1.58 -6.40 -9.06
N LYS A 50 -1.98 -7.68 -9.14
CA LYS A 50 -3.39 -8.07 -9.29
C LYS A 50 -4.23 -7.56 -8.11
N GLU A 51 -3.79 -7.83 -6.88
CA GLU A 51 -4.47 -7.37 -5.67
C GLU A 51 -4.53 -5.83 -5.57
N LEU A 52 -3.43 -5.15 -5.88
CA LEU A 52 -3.38 -3.68 -5.93
C LEU A 52 -4.41 -3.14 -6.91
N LYS A 53 -4.53 -3.72 -8.11
CA LYS A 53 -5.54 -3.32 -9.12
C LYS A 53 -6.98 -3.61 -8.69
N GLU A 54 -7.21 -4.70 -7.95
CA GLU A 54 -8.54 -5.09 -7.47
C GLU A 54 -9.03 -4.20 -6.33
N LYS A 55 -8.12 -3.76 -5.45
CA LYS A 55 -8.48 -3.07 -4.20
C LYS A 55 -8.28 -1.56 -4.23
N LEU A 56 -7.22 -1.09 -4.90
CA LEU A 56 -6.87 0.34 -4.86
C LEU A 56 -7.68 1.15 -5.86
N ARG A 57 -8.28 2.26 -5.40
CA ARG A 57 -9.00 3.20 -6.25
C ARG A 57 -8.02 4.25 -6.80
N PRO A 58 -7.86 4.40 -8.13
CA PRO A 58 -6.98 5.41 -8.69
C PRO A 58 -7.55 6.82 -8.51
N LEU A 59 -6.69 7.79 -8.20
CA LEU A 59 -7.06 9.21 -8.06
C LEU A 59 -6.69 10.06 -9.28
N GLY A 60 -6.05 9.46 -10.30
CA GLY A 60 -5.70 10.13 -11.56
C GLY A 60 -4.44 11.00 -11.52
N ASN A 61 -3.76 11.09 -10.37
CA ASN A 61 -2.55 11.88 -10.16
C ASN A 61 -1.33 11.03 -9.75
N GLY A 62 -1.37 9.73 -10.04
CA GLY A 62 -0.34 8.76 -9.62
C GLY A 62 -0.54 8.22 -8.20
N LEU A 63 -1.48 8.77 -7.43
CA LEU A 63 -1.90 8.20 -6.15
C LEU A 63 -3.12 7.30 -6.31
N PHE A 64 -3.22 6.38 -5.37
CA PHE A 64 -4.35 5.51 -5.18
C PHE A 64 -4.88 5.67 -3.75
N ASP A 65 -6.10 5.24 -3.52
CA ASP A 65 -6.79 5.32 -2.24
C ASP A 65 -7.34 3.95 -1.85
N TYR A 66 -7.17 3.61 -0.57
CA TYR A 66 -7.87 2.51 0.07
C TYR A 66 -8.29 2.94 1.48
N ASP A 67 -9.60 3.03 1.69
CA ASP A 67 -10.19 3.41 2.98
C ASP A 67 -9.59 4.71 3.55
N GLY A 68 -9.19 5.69 2.73
CA GLY A 68 -8.60 6.95 3.20
C GLY A 68 -7.10 6.89 3.54
N THR A 69 -6.43 5.76 3.29
CA THR A 69 -4.97 5.69 3.21
C THR A 69 -4.55 5.83 1.75
N PHE A 70 -3.62 6.75 1.46
CA PHE A 70 -3.09 6.90 0.10
C PHE A 70 -1.97 5.92 -0.18
N PHE A 71 -1.91 5.44 -1.42
CA PHE A 71 -0.87 4.55 -1.92
C PHE A 71 -0.19 5.14 -3.16
N MET A 72 1.10 4.84 -3.31
CA MET A 72 1.89 5.11 -4.51
C MET A 72 2.60 3.82 -4.94
N LEU A 73 2.64 3.54 -6.24
CA LEU A 73 3.42 2.40 -6.74
C LEU A 73 4.92 2.71 -6.57
N THR A 74 5.61 1.84 -5.83
CA THR A 74 7.04 1.97 -5.50
C THR A 74 7.75 0.63 -5.64
#